data_AF-A0A101E9F3-F1
#
_entry.id   AF-A0A101E9F3-F1
#
_cell.length_a   1.000
_cell.length_b   1.000
_cell.length_c   1.000
_cell.angle_alpha   90.00
_cell.angle_beta   90.00
_cell.angle_gamma   90.00
#
_symmetry.space_group_name_H-M   'P 1'
#
loop_
_entity.id
_entity.type
_entity.pdbx_description
1 polymer ?
#
loop_
_entity_poly.entity_id
_entity_poly.type
_entity_poly.pdbx_seq_one_letter_code
_entity_poly.pdbx_strand_id
1 'polypeptide(L)'
;MAKDEHKLLNSALAKRGLSKAADLAKKVEAILSSNNIEKAKPQIQELFLKELEDYEYIVLGDKNGTAVVHSNPLREGMVFDNEVVLRSLRSSKPLAQLYPRATGELLIETSCPVFVGGSIYMVLDADR
;
A
#
# COMPACT_ATOMS: atom_id res chain seq x y z
N MET A 1 15.58 4.08 16.63
CA MET A 1 15.77 4.43 15.21
C MET A 1 17.06 5.21 15.08
N ALA A 2 17.89 4.86 14.11
CA ALA A 2 19.13 5.56 13.80
C ALA A 2 18.84 6.97 13.22
N LYS A 3 19.80 7.89 13.31
CA LYS A 3 19.66 9.28 12.84
C LYS A 3 19.32 9.35 11.34
N ASP A 4 19.84 8.41 10.56
CA ASP A 4 19.64 8.34 9.10
C ASP A 4 18.26 7.82 8.73
N GLU A 5 17.70 6.89 9.51
CA GLU A 5 16.33 6.40 9.36
C GLU A 5 15.30 7.52 9.55
N HIS A 6 15.51 8.35 10.57
CA HIS A 6 14.64 9.49 10.83
C HIS A 6 14.72 10.54 9.71
N LYS A 7 15.90 10.72 9.10
CA LYS A 7 16.08 11.63 7.97
C LYS A 7 15.36 11.12 6.72
N LEU A 8 15.39 9.81 6.45
CA LEU A 8 14.70 9.19 5.32
C LEU A 8 13.18 9.35 5.42
N LEU A 9 12.58 9.10 6.59
CA LEU A 9 11.13 9.23 6.78
C LEU A 9 10.63 10.68 6.72
N ASN A 10 11.50 11.67 6.94
CA ASN A 10 11.18 13.09 6.79
C ASN A 10 11.54 13.66 5.40
N SER A 11 12.05 12.83 4.50
CA SER A 11 12.49 13.25 3.17
C SER A 11 11.33 13.66 2.27
N ALA A 12 11.64 14.34 1.16
CA ALA A 12 10.66 14.62 0.11
C ALA A 12 10.11 13.34 -0.51
N LEU A 13 10.89 12.26 -0.55
CA LEU A 13 10.48 10.95 -1.08
C LEU A 13 9.34 10.37 -0.25
N ALA A 14 9.51 10.26 1.08
CA ALA A 14 8.48 9.76 1.99
C ALA A 14 7.19 10.59 1.94
N LYS A 15 7.31 11.93 1.80
CA LYS A 15 6.14 12.82 1.66
C LYS A 15 5.39 12.60 0.34
N ARG A 16 6.13 12.38 -0.77
CA ARG A 16 5.52 12.06 -2.07
C ARG A 16 4.83 10.71 -2.05
N GLY A 17 5.47 9.68 -1.49
CA GLY A 17 4.84 8.37 -1.29
C GLY A 17 3.53 8.49 -0.52
N LEU A 18 3.52 9.15 0.64
CA LEU A 18 2.30 9.38 1.42
C LEU A 18 1.19 10.07 0.62
N SER A 19 1.54 11.10 -0.17
CA SER A 19 0.57 11.77 -1.03
C SER A 19 0.00 10.82 -2.08
N LYS A 20 0.86 10.00 -2.71
CA LYS A 20 0.44 9.02 -3.71
C LYS A 20 -0.44 7.92 -3.10
N ALA A 21 -0.05 7.35 -1.96
CA ALA A 21 -0.85 6.38 -1.22
C ALA A 21 -2.25 6.95 -0.90
N ALA A 22 -2.32 8.20 -0.47
CA ALA A 22 -3.59 8.88 -0.17
C ALA A 22 -4.44 9.11 -1.43
N ASP A 23 -3.83 9.48 -2.55
CA ASP A 23 -4.54 9.67 -3.82
C ASP A 23 -5.02 8.34 -4.41
N LEU A 24 -4.21 7.29 -4.33
CA LEU A 24 -4.59 5.93 -4.72
C LEU A 24 -5.74 5.42 -3.84
N ALA A 25 -5.67 5.62 -2.53
CA ALA A 25 -6.75 5.22 -1.63
C ALA A 25 -8.09 5.85 -2.04
N LYS A 26 -8.14 7.15 -2.33
CA LYS A 26 -9.36 7.83 -2.82
C LYS A 26 -9.86 7.26 -4.15
N LYS A 27 -8.96 6.97 -5.10
CA LYS A 27 -9.32 6.37 -6.39
C LYS A 27 -9.91 4.96 -6.19
N VAL A 28 -9.33 4.17 -5.29
CA VAL A 28 -9.83 2.83 -4.93
C VAL A 28 -11.17 2.91 -4.22
N GLU A 29 -11.35 3.85 -3.28
CA GLU A 29 -12.64 4.12 -2.62
C GLU A 29 -13.73 4.44 -3.65
N ALA A 30 -13.43 5.29 -4.64
CA ALA A 30 -14.37 5.63 -5.71
C ALA A 30 -14.79 4.38 -6.52
N ILE A 31 -13.84 3.50 -6.87
CA ILE A 31 -14.12 2.26 -7.60
C ILE A 31 -15.01 1.33 -6.77
N LEU A 32 -14.67 1.13 -5.50
CA LEU A 32 -15.37 0.24 -4.57
C LEU A 32 -16.71 0.80 -4.10
N SER A 33 -16.94 2.12 -4.17
CA SER A 33 -18.24 2.71 -3.83
C SER A 33 -19.38 2.23 -4.73
N SER A 34 -19.04 1.82 -5.96
CA SER A 34 -19.99 1.42 -7.00
C SER A 34 -19.96 -0.09 -7.30
N ASN A 35 -19.02 -0.82 -6.70
CA ASN A 35 -18.74 -2.22 -7.03
C ASN A 35 -18.39 -3.01 -5.77
N ASN A 36 -18.79 -4.29 -5.72
CA ASN A 36 -18.17 -5.20 -4.76
C ASN A 36 -16.70 -5.48 -5.17
N ILE A 37 -15.92 -6.02 -4.24
CA ILE A 37 -14.48 -6.22 -4.46
C ILE A 37 -14.20 -7.04 -5.73
N GLU A 38 -14.93 -8.14 -5.97
CA GLU A 38 -14.69 -9.00 -7.14
C GLU A 38 -14.91 -8.29 -8.48
N LYS A 39 -15.92 -7.42 -8.58
CA LYS A 39 -16.13 -6.60 -9.78
C LYS A 39 -15.13 -5.46 -9.90
N ALA A 40 -14.66 -4.93 -8.78
CA ALA A 40 -13.70 -3.84 -8.71
C ALA A 40 -12.26 -4.28 -9.02
N LYS A 41 -11.89 -5.55 -8.74
CA LYS A 41 -10.52 -6.07 -8.87
C LYS A 41 -9.85 -5.70 -10.19
N PRO A 42 -10.44 -5.94 -11.39
CA PRO A 42 -9.78 -5.59 -12.64
C PRO A 42 -9.50 -4.09 -12.80
N GLN A 43 -10.42 -3.23 -12.33
CA GLN A 43 -10.27 -1.78 -12.41
C GLN A 43 -9.18 -1.27 -11.45
N ILE A 44 -9.12 -1.84 -10.25
CA ILE A 44 -8.07 -1.52 -9.26
C ILE A 44 -6.70 -2.00 -9.76
N GLN A 45 -6.64 -3.18 -10.38
CA GLN A 45 -5.41 -3.71 -10.95
C GLN A 45 -4.90 -2.84 -12.11
N GLU A 46 -5.77 -2.44 -13.03
CA GLU A 46 -5.42 -1.52 -14.11
C GLU A 46 -4.92 -0.16 -13.55
N LEU A 47 -5.60 0.36 -12.53
CA LEU A 47 -5.14 1.55 -11.81
C LEU A 47 -3.74 1.35 -11.23
N PHE A 48 -3.47 0.25 -10.55
CA PHE A 48 -2.17 -0.03 -9.94
C PHE A 48 -1.06 -0.20 -10.98
N LEU A 49 -1.35 -0.87 -12.11
CA LEU A 49 -0.38 -1.00 -13.21
C LEU A 49 -0.03 0.35 -13.82
N LYS A 50 -1.03 1.22 -14.02
CA LYS A 50 -0.82 2.57 -14.55
C LYS A 50 -0.03 3.46 -13.60
N GLU A 51 -0.26 3.31 -12.30
CA GLU A 51 0.33 4.16 -11.28
C GLU A 51 1.63 3.59 -10.68
N LEU A 52 2.05 2.39 -11.08
CA LEU A 52 3.23 1.72 -10.55
C LEU A 52 4.49 2.57 -10.71
N GLU A 53 4.65 3.24 -11.87
CA GLU A 53 5.78 4.13 -12.16
C GLU A 53 7.12 3.49 -11.72
N ASP A 54 7.87 4.16 -10.83
CA ASP A 54 9.15 3.69 -10.29
C ASP A 54 9.00 2.92 -8.96
N TYR A 55 7.78 2.73 -8.45
CA TYR A 55 7.51 1.99 -7.22
C TYR A 55 7.69 0.49 -7.43
N GLU A 56 8.20 -0.20 -6.42
CA GLU A 56 8.47 -1.65 -6.49
C GLU A 56 7.18 -2.47 -6.58
N TYR A 57 6.13 -2.03 -5.89
CA TYR A 57 4.80 -2.60 -5.97
C TYR A 57 3.75 -1.64 -5.42
N ILE A 58 2.49 -1.89 -5.82
CA ILE A 58 1.29 -1.33 -5.19
C ILE A 58 0.36 -2.50 -4.86
N VAL A 59 -0.19 -2.51 -3.64
CA VAL A 59 -1.09 -3.57 -3.18
C VAL A 59 -2.25 -2.99 -2.39
N LEU A 60 -3.44 -3.54 -2.61
CA LEU A 60 -4.61 -3.39 -1.76
C LEU A 60 -4.68 -4.62 -0.87
N GLY A 61 -4.51 -4.45 0.43
CA GLY A 61 -4.63 -5.55 1.40
C GLY A 61 -5.77 -5.39 2.38
N ASP A 62 -6.16 -6.50 3.00
CA ASP A 62 -7.11 -6.52 4.12
C ASP A 62 -6.39 -6.51 5.49
N LYS A 63 -7.16 -6.29 6.57
CA LYS A 63 -6.64 -6.28 7.95
C LYS A 63 -6.01 -7.61 8.41
N ASN A 64 -6.29 -8.71 7.71
CA ASN A 64 -5.81 -10.04 8.04
C ASN A 64 -4.42 -10.32 7.45
N GLY A 65 -3.90 -9.42 6.61
CA GLY A 65 -2.62 -9.64 5.94
C GLY A 65 -2.77 -10.07 4.47
N THR A 66 -3.99 -10.19 3.93
CA THR A 66 -4.20 -10.77 2.60
C THR A 66 -4.01 -9.72 1.52
N ALA A 67 -3.21 -10.01 0.49
CA ALA A 67 -3.14 -9.22 -0.73
C ALA A 67 -4.40 -9.43 -1.58
N VAL A 68 -5.33 -8.47 -1.56
CA VAL A 68 -6.62 -8.56 -2.26
C VAL A 68 -6.48 -8.21 -3.75
N VAL A 69 -5.73 -7.16 -4.06
CA VAL A 69 -5.33 -6.77 -5.42
C VAL A 69 -3.87 -6.36 -5.40
N HIS A 70 -3.08 -6.80 -6.36
CA HIS A 70 -1.66 -6.46 -6.42
C HIS A 70 -1.28 -6.06 -7.85
N SER A 71 -0.32 -5.13 -7.98
CA SER A 71 0.32 -4.80 -9.25
C SER A 71 0.99 -6.01 -9.95
N ASN A 72 1.24 -7.10 -9.21
CA ASN A 72 1.67 -8.38 -9.74
C ASN A 72 0.58 -9.42 -9.41
N PRO A 73 -0.28 -9.79 -10.38
CA PRO A 73 -1.38 -10.72 -10.14
C PRO A 73 -0.97 -12.07 -9.54
N LEU A 74 0.28 -12.51 -9.75
CA LEU A 74 0.81 -13.75 -9.16
C LEU A 74 0.93 -13.71 -7.63
N ARG A 75 0.79 -12.52 -7.02
CA ARG A 75 0.87 -12.30 -5.58
C ARG A 75 -0.49 -12.08 -4.91
N GLU A 76 -1.58 -12.07 -5.67
CA GLU A 76 -2.93 -11.98 -5.08
C GLU A 76 -3.24 -13.25 -4.26
N GLY A 77 -3.89 -13.06 -3.10
CA GLY A 77 -4.15 -14.12 -2.12
C GLY A 77 -2.95 -14.48 -1.23
N MET A 78 -1.76 -13.92 -1.46
CA MET A 78 -0.65 -14.06 -0.51
C MET A 78 -1.02 -13.43 0.84
N VAL A 79 -0.52 -14.05 1.91
CA VAL A 79 -0.65 -13.54 3.28
C VAL A 79 0.69 -12.95 3.71
N PHE A 80 0.68 -11.66 4.03
CA PHE A 80 1.81 -11.00 4.67
C PHE A 80 1.84 -11.36 6.16
N ASP A 81 2.96 -11.94 6.59
CA ASP A 81 3.23 -12.31 7.98
C ASP A 81 4.27 -11.41 8.65
N ASN A 82 4.90 -10.51 7.90
CA ASN A 82 5.87 -9.57 8.45
C ASN A 82 5.19 -8.42 9.21
N GLU A 83 5.75 -8.05 10.36
CA GLU A 83 5.13 -7.07 11.26
C GLU A 83 5.03 -5.66 10.66
N VAL A 84 5.93 -5.29 9.75
CA VAL A 84 5.93 -3.96 9.11
C VAL A 84 4.70 -3.81 8.24
N VAL A 85 4.47 -4.73 7.32
CA VAL A 85 3.30 -4.74 6.44
C VAL A 85 2.01 -4.90 7.25
N LEU A 86 2.00 -5.77 8.27
CA LEU A 86 0.84 -5.92 9.15
C LEU A 86 0.50 -4.63 9.91
N ARG A 87 1.48 -3.81 10.26
CA ARG A 87 1.27 -2.49 10.86
C ARG A 87 0.57 -1.54 9.90
N SER A 88 1.00 -1.50 8.63
CA SER A 88 0.33 -0.72 7.58
C SER A 88 -1.11 -1.19 7.39
N LEU A 89 -1.32 -2.50 7.18
CA LEU A 89 -2.63 -3.11 6.92
C LEU A 89 -3.65 -2.93 8.07
N ARG A 90 -3.16 -2.69 9.29
CA ARG A 90 -4.00 -2.47 10.49
C ARG A 90 -4.05 -1.01 10.92
N SER A 91 -3.39 -0.12 10.19
CA SER A 91 -3.38 1.31 10.50
C SER A 91 -4.75 1.93 10.17
N SER A 92 -5.18 2.86 11.02
CA SER A 92 -6.36 3.71 10.77
C SER A 92 -5.99 5.07 10.18
N LYS A 93 -4.71 5.31 9.91
CA LYS A 93 -4.17 6.57 9.40
C LYS A 93 -3.09 6.31 8.34
N PRO A 94 -2.84 7.27 7.44
CA PRO A 94 -1.69 7.18 6.56
C PRO A 94 -0.39 6.99 7.36
N LEU A 95 0.49 6.12 6.88
CA LEU A 95 1.73 5.76 7.55
C LEU A 95 2.87 5.67 6.53
N ALA A 96 4.00 6.28 6.87
CA ALA A 96 5.28 6.02 6.21
C ALA A 96 6.19 5.30 7.21
N GLN A 97 6.86 4.25 6.76
CA GLN A 97 7.78 3.47 7.57
C GLN A 97 8.89 2.86 6.72
N LEU A 98 9.91 2.35 7.39
CA LEU A 98 11.01 1.66 6.73
C LEU A 98 10.69 0.17 6.64
N TYR A 99 10.89 -0.40 5.46
CA TYR A 99 10.66 -1.80 5.18
C TYR A 99 11.97 -2.48 4.80
N PRO A 100 12.63 -3.19 5.75
CA PRO A 100 13.82 -3.96 5.46
C PRO A 100 13.44 -5.22 4.69
N ARG A 101 14.00 -5.40 3.51
CA ARG A 101 13.84 -6.62 2.71
C ARG A 101 14.86 -7.66 3.13
N ALA A 102 14.50 -8.93 2.90
CA ALA A 102 15.42 -10.06 3.08
C ALA A 102 16.68 -9.97 2.21
N THR A 103 16.65 -9.18 1.11
CA THR A 103 17.79 -8.89 0.24
C THR A 103 18.82 -7.94 0.88
N GLY A 104 18.51 -7.34 2.04
CA GLY A 104 19.33 -6.31 2.69
C GLY A 104 19.02 -4.89 2.21
N GLU A 105 18.13 -4.72 1.21
CA GLU A 105 17.60 -3.42 0.82
C GLU A 105 16.67 -2.84 1.91
N LEU A 106 16.66 -1.52 2.03
CA LEU A 106 15.76 -0.79 2.92
C LEU A 106 14.86 0.10 2.06
N LEU A 107 13.56 -0.15 2.07
CA LEU A 107 12.58 0.63 1.31
C LEU A 107 11.85 1.62 2.21
N ILE A 108 11.30 2.66 1.62
CA ILE A 108 10.26 3.47 2.24
C ILE A 108 8.92 2.88 1.82
N GLU A 109 8.21 2.29 2.77
CA GLU A 109 6.83 1.88 2.58
C GLU A 109 5.91 3.02 3.00
N THR A 110 5.02 3.42 2.10
CA THR A 110 3.93 4.33 2.45
C THR A 110 2.58 3.70 2.22
N SER A 111 1.61 4.14 3.01
CA SER A 111 0.38 3.39 3.16
C SER A 111 -0.77 4.34 3.53
N CYS A 112 -1.96 4.16 2.94
CA CYS A 112 -3.17 4.89 3.30
C CYS A 112 -4.43 3.99 3.36
N PRO A 113 -5.26 4.12 4.42
CA PRO A 113 -6.47 3.32 4.56
C PRO A 113 -7.52 3.69 3.51
N VAL A 114 -8.30 2.69 3.12
CA VAL A 114 -9.44 2.76 2.19
C VAL A 114 -10.69 2.36 2.96
N PHE A 115 -11.65 3.28 3.08
CA PHE A 115 -12.88 3.07 3.84
C PHE A 115 -14.09 2.96 2.91
N VAL A 116 -14.70 1.78 2.83
CA VAL A 116 -15.87 1.57 1.97
C VAL A 116 -16.89 0.67 2.65
N GLY A 117 -18.12 1.19 2.84
CA GLY A 117 -19.25 0.39 3.35
C GLY A 117 -18.98 -0.32 4.68
N GLY A 118 -18.15 0.26 5.56
CA GLY A 118 -17.74 -0.33 6.84
C GLY A 118 -16.56 -1.31 6.76
N SER A 119 -16.05 -1.60 5.56
CA SER A 119 -14.81 -2.37 5.35
C SER A 119 -13.60 -1.43 5.31
N ILE A 120 -12.47 -1.91 5.86
CA ILE A 120 -11.18 -1.21 5.82
C ILE A 120 -10.22 -2.07 5.02
N TYR A 121 -9.74 -1.50 3.92
CA TYR A 121 -8.60 -1.99 3.17
C TYR A 121 -7.44 -1.01 3.30
N MET A 122 -6.31 -1.38 2.73
CA MET A 122 -5.11 -0.58 2.83
C MET A 122 -4.36 -0.62 1.50
N VAL A 123 -4.08 0.56 0.93
CA VAL A 123 -3.14 0.70 -0.19
C VAL A 123 -1.73 0.86 0.38
N LEU A 124 -0.81 -0.02 -0.02
CA LEU A 124 0.61 0.08 0.28
C LEU A 124 1.38 0.27 -1.02
N ASP A 125 2.34 1.17 -0.98
CA ASP A 125 3.39 1.30 -1.99
C ASP A 125 4.76 1.24 -1.33
N ALA A 126 5.74 0.74 -2.07
CA ALA A 126 7.12 0.67 -1.61
C ALA A 126 8.05 1.32 -2.64
N ASP A 127 8.80 2.30 -2.16
CA ASP A 127 9.73 3.11 -2.96
C ASP A 127 11.18 2.87 -2.48
N ARG A 128 12.14 2.99 -3.40
CA ARG A 128 13.58 2.81 -3.16
C ARG A 128 14.28 4.11 -2.77
#